data_AF-A0A925I2S5-F1
#
_entry.id   AF-A0A925I2S5-F1
#
_cell.length_a   1.000
_cell.length_b   1.000
_cell.length_c   1.000
_cell.angle_alpha   90.00
_cell.angle_beta   90.00
_cell.angle_gamma   90.00
#
_symmetry.space_group_name_H-M   'P 1'
#
loop_
_entity.id
_entity.type
_entity.pdbx_description
1 polymer ?
#
loop_
_entity_poly.entity_id
_entity_poly.type
_entity_poly.pdbx_seq_one_letter_code
_entity_poly.pdbx_strand_id
1 'polypeptide(L)'
;MILLAAINVHSCLFVLFALLACGFAIAVAATNNVVRMAFYLTLSLGATSGLFFLAGSEFVGSMQLMIYVGGTLVLLIFGVMLTAQSRFVSMQTHAGEWVLAFFVGASLLALLVAAGIGVEDWKNPRTDAAVVPLLDSHAGAATGLAFSGVRVDRLDQQDPVLRAGMSGYLLPFVIISMHLLVVLIGAGYMARTKRMSTSRLPQRPLAAPRTDRRRNVLVSALLVIGMVINLVAAIKMFAVVPLRPLIAENRFGAAISKLWDLIPPLNTAPQWAFVFLGLLFLANVMLLVVVWNWQKWGVIGLVLVPLIQAWVMSQAGFRAVDIGGNLAIGLVPVILIIALLCSGKRPTMWSQME
;
A
#
# COMPACT_ATOMS: atom_id res chain seq x y z
N MET A 1 41.62 11.27 -33.11
CA MET A 1 41.32 10.16 -32.17
C MET A 1 41.47 10.52 -30.68
N ILE A 2 41.91 11.75 -30.33
CA ILE A 2 42.09 12.17 -28.92
C ILE A 2 40.78 12.71 -28.30
N LEU A 3 39.88 13.29 -29.09
CA LEU A 3 38.62 13.86 -28.58
C LEU A 3 37.62 12.81 -28.08
N LEU A 4 37.62 11.59 -28.67
CA LEU A 4 36.77 10.48 -28.20
C LEU A 4 37.28 9.83 -26.91
N ALA A 5 38.59 9.92 -26.61
CA ALA A 5 39.18 9.35 -25.40
C ALA A 5 38.85 10.14 -24.12
N ALA A 6 38.44 11.41 -24.26
CA ALA A 6 38.00 12.25 -23.14
C ALA A 6 36.54 11.99 -22.73
N ILE A 7 35.76 11.26 -23.54
CA ILE A 7 34.38 10.91 -23.21
C ILE A 7 34.41 9.59 -22.43
N ASN A 8 34.15 9.66 -21.12
CA ASN A 8 33.88 8.47 -20.32
C ASN A 8 32.63 7.77 -20.89
N VAL A 9 32.84 6.73 -21.71
CA VAL A 9 31.77 5.98 -22.37
C VAL A 9 30.75 5.48 -21.36
N HIS A 10 31.22 5.04 -20.19
CA HIS A 10 30.37 4.65 -19.07
C HIS A 10 29.43 5.78 -18.61
N SER A 11 29.96 6.99 -18.38
CA SER A 11 29.14 8.15 -17.98
C SER A 11 28.18 8.58 -19.08
N CYS A 12 28.59 8.50 -20.35
CA CYS A 12 27.73 8.80 -21.49
C CYS A 12 26.55 7.83 -21.57
N LEU A 13 26.81 6.52 -21.46
CA LEU A 13 25.78 5.49 -21.42
C LEU A 13 24.88 5.63 -20.20
N PHE A 14 25.43 5.97 -19.03
CA PHE A 14 24.65 6.20 -17.81
C PHE A 14 23.63 7.31 -18.02
N VAL A 15 24.07 8.48 -18.50
CA VAL A 15 23.20 9.62 -18.76
C VAL A 15 22.17 9.29 -19.84
N LEU A 16 22.57 8.59 -20.90
CA LEU A 16 21.65 8.15 -21.95
C LEU A 16 20.52 7.27 -21.38
N PHE A 17 20.86 6.19 -20.68
CA PHE A 17 19.86 5.29 -20.10
C PHE A 17 19.01 5.97 -19.02
N ALA A 18 19.59 6.86 -18.21
CA ALA A 18 18.85 7.64 -17.22
C ALA A 18 17.82 8.57 -17.88
N LEU A 19 18.22 9.29 -18.93
CA LEU A 19 17.31 10.16 -19.69
C LEU A 19 16.21 9.36 -20.40
N LEU A 20 16.53 8.21 -20.97
CA LEU A 20 15.52 7.32 -21.57
C LEU A 20 14.55 6.80 -20.50
N ALA A 21 15.04 6.32 -19.36
CA ALA A 21 14.21 5.80 -18.28
C ALA A 21 13.22 6.87 -17.76
N CYS A 22 13.72 8.06 -17.43
CA CYS A 22 12.91 9.19 -16.95
C CYS A 22 11.99 9.75 -18.04
N GLY A 23 12.51 9.97 -19.25
CA GLY A 23 11.74 10.52 -20.36
C GLY A 23 10.56 9.64 -20.76
N PHE A 24 10.79 8.32 -20.84
CA PHE A 24 9.70 7.39 -21.11
C PHE A 24 8.76 7.22 -19.92
N ALA A 25 9.22 7.28 -18.67
CA ALA A 25 8.34 7.26 -17.50
C ALA A 25 7.36 8.46 -17.51
N ILE A 26 7.84 9.65 -17.87
CA ILE A 26 6.98 10.82 -18.06
C ILE A 26 6.03 10.62 -19.23
N ALA A 27 6.51 10.08 -20.36
CA ALA A 27 5.68 9.81 -21.53
C ALA A 27 4.55 8.81 -21.25
N VAL A 28 4.77 7.79 -20.40
CA VAL A 28 3.73 6.87 -19.93
C VAL A 28 2.62 7.65 -19.21
N ALA A 29 2.98 8.51 -18.25
CA ALA A 29 2.01 9.26 -17.45
C ALA A 29 1.27 10.35 -18.25
N ALA A 30 1.92 10.91 -19.29
CA ALA A 30 1.35 11.97 -20.12
C ALA A 30 0.46 11.46 -21.26
N THR A 31 0.51 10.17 -21.59
CA THR A 31 -0.17 9.61 -22.77
C THR A 31 -1.55 9.07 -22.44
N ASN A 32 -2.57 9.42 -23.23
CA ASN A 32 -3.93 8.93 -23.04
C ASN A 32 -4.25 7.61 -23.77
N ASN A 33 -3.38 7.18 -24.69
CA ASN A 33 -3.57 5.94 -25.44
C ASN A 33 -2.85 4.78 -24.75
N VAL A 34 -3.60 3.75 -24.35
CA VAL A 34 -3.07 2.67 -23.53
C VAL A 34 -2.02 1.81 -24.23
N VAL A 35 -2.09 1.67 -25.56
CA VAL A 35 -1.06 0.95 -26.34
C VAL A 35 0.25 1.75 -26.35
N ARG A 36 0.18 3.08 -26.49
CA ARG A 36 1.36 3.94 -26.42
C ARG A 36 1.96 3.99 -25.01
N MET A 37 1.12 4.04 -23.97
CA MET A 37 1.56 3.93 -22.57
C MET A 37 2.35 2.64 -22.34
N ALA A 38 1.79 1.51 -22.78
CA ALA A 38 2.45 0.21 -22.71
C ALA A 38 3.84 0.22 -23.37
N PHE A 39 3.94 0.74 -24.59
CA PHE A 39 5.22 0.82 -25.32
C PHE A 39 6.26 1.68 -24.60
N TYR A 40 5.88 2.87 -24.11
CA TYR A 40 6.79 3.72 -23.35
C TYR A 40 7.23 3.06 -22.04
N LEU A 41 6.34 2.32 -21.38
CA LEU A 41 6.68 1.57 -20.17
C LEU A 41 7.72 0.48 -20.46
N THR A 42 7.62 -0.22 -21.60
CA THR A 42 8.64 -1.18 -22.06
C THR A 42 10.01 -0.52 -22.17
N LEU A 43 10.07 0.64 -22.83
CA LEU A 43 11.34 1.34 -23.04
C LEU A 43 11.91 1.89 -21.73
N SER A 44 11.07 2.40 -20.81
CA SER A 44 11.50 2.86 -19.49
C SER A 44 12.09 1.72 -18.66
N LEU A 45 11.39 0.59 -18.55
CA LEU A 45 11.85 -0.58 -17.79
C LEU A 45 13.08 -1.26 -18.42
N GLY A 46 13.17 -1.26 -19.76
CA GLY A 46 14.36 -1.71 -20.49
C GLY A 46 15.56 -0.81 -20.24
N ALA A 47 15.37 0.51 -20.22
CA ALA A 47 16.44 1.46 -19.89
C ALA A 47 16.91 1.30 -18.43
N THR A 48 16.00 1.04 -17.49
CA THR A 48 16.34 0.70 -16.09
C THR A 48 17.20 -0.57 -15.98
N SER A 49 16.93 -1.59 -16.80
CA SER A 49 17.82 -2.77 -16.87
C SER A 49 19.22 -2.39 -17.36
N GLY A 50 19.31 -1.52 -18.38
CA GLY A 50 20.58 -0.94 -18.83
C GLY A 50 21.37 -0.26 -17.70
N LEU A 51 20.68 0.49 -16.83
CA LEU A 51 21.30 1.10 -15.64
C LEU A 51 21.80 0.04 -14.63
N PHE A 52 21.08 -1.07 -14.44
CA PHE A 52 21.55 -2.16 -13.57
C PHE A 52 22.79 -2.87 -14.13
N PHE A 53 22.87 -3.08 -15.44
CA PHE A 53 24.08 -3.61 -16.07
C PHE A 53 25.25 -2.65 -15.90
N LEU A 54 25.02 -1.34 -16.08
CA LEU A 54 26.05 -0.34 -15.84
C LEU A 54 26.49 -0.28 -14.38
N ALA A 55 25.59 -0.54 -13.43
CA ALA A 55 25.91 -0.62 -12.01
C ALA A 55 26.66 -1.91 -11.61
N GLY A 56 27.01 -2.79 -12.57
CA GLY A 56 27.68 -4.07 -12.31
C GLY A 56 26.76 -5.16 -11.74
N SER A 57 25.44 -4.95 -11.77
CA SER A 57 24.45 -5.87 -11.22
C SER A 57 23.79 -6.72 -12.32
N GLU A 58 24.56 -7.64 -12.89
CA GLU A 58 24.13 -8.43 -14.05
C GLU A 58 22.92 -9.32 -13.76
N PHE A 59 22.88 -9.94 -12.57
CA PHE A 59 21.75 -10.77 -12.16
C PHE A 59 20.46 -9.92 -12.05
N VAL A 60 20.51 -8.79 -11.34
CA VAL A 60 19.33 -7.92 -11.18
C VAL A 60 18.90 -7.30 -12.51
N GLY A 61 19.85 -6.87 -13.35
CA GLY A 61 19.59 -6.38 -14.70
C GLY A 61 18.91 -7.42 -15.59
N SER A 62 19.35 -8.67 -15.54
CA SER A 62 18.75 -9.78 -16.29
C SER A 62 17.36 -10.13 -15.77
N MET A 63 17.17 -10.20 -14.45
CA MET A 63 15.86 -10.42 -13.83
C MET A 63 14.88 -9.27 -14.15
N GLN A 64 15.38 -8.03 -14.27
CA GLN A 64 14.58 -6.88 -14.69
C GLN A 64 13.99 -7.09 -16.09
N LEU A 65 14.78 -7.61 -17.03
CA LEU A 65 14.29 -7.93 -18.37
C LEU A 65 13.36 -9.14 -18.37
N MET A 66 13.73 -10.22 -17.67
CA MET A 66 12.96 -11.46 -17.67
C MET A 66 11.59 -11.29 -17.01
N ILE A 67 11.54 -10.69 -15.81
CA ILE A 67 10.30 -10.56 -15.04
C ILE A 67 9.49 -9.35 -15.51
N TYR A 68 10.06 -8.14 -15.48
CA TYR A 68 9.26 -6.94 -15.71
C TYR A 68 8.98 -6.74 -17.19
N VAL A 69 10.01 -6.70 -18.04
CA VAL A 69 9.82 -6.47 -19.49
C VAL A 69 9.21 -7.71 -20.17
N GLY A 70 9.68 -8.91 -19.83
CA GLY A 70 9.28 -10.16 -20.48
C GLY A 70 7.96 -10.74 -19.98
N GLY A 71 7.76 -10.82 -18.66
CA GLY A 71 6.59 -11.46 -18.07
C GLY A 71 5.46 -10.48 -17.76
N THR A 72 5.66 -9.65 -16.73
CA THR A 72 4.63 -8.79 -16.15
C THR A 72 4.09 -7.80 -17.17
N LEU A 73 4.96 -7.15 -17.94
CA LEU A 73 4.55 -6.16 -18.91
C LEU A 73 3.78 -6.77 -20.08
N VAL A 74 4.20 -7.94 -20.58
CA VAL A 74 3.46 -8.64 -21.64
C VAL A 74 2.06 -9.01 -21.18
N LEU A 75 1.91 -9.53 -19.95
CA LEU A 75 0.59 -9.81 -19.35
C LEU A 75 -0.24 -8.53 -19.20
N LEU A 76 0.37 -7.43 -18.77
CA LEU A 76 -0.29 -6.12 -18.64
C LEU A 76 -0.78 -5.63 -20.00
N ILE A 77 0.06 -5.69 -21.04
CA ILE A 77 -0.28 -5.26 -22.40
C ILE A 77 -1.46 -6.07 -22.93
N PHE A 78 -1.41 -7.40 -22.85
CA PHE A 78 -2.52 -8.24 -23.27
C PHE A 78 -3.80 -7.95 -22.49
N GLY A 79 -3.73 -7.85 -21.15
CA GLY A 79 -4.89 -7.56 -20.32
C GLY A 79 -5.54 -6.21 -20.65
N VAL A 80 -4.72 -5.20 -20.89
CA VAL A 80 -5.16 -3.87 -21.30
C VAL A 80 -5.74 -3.88 -22.72
N MET A 81 -5.10 -4.54 -23.68
CA MET A 81 -5.60 -4.62 -25.06
C MET A 81 -6.94 -5.35 -25.15
N LEU A 82 -7.16 -6.38 -24.31
CA LEU A 82 -8.43 -7.11 -24.21
C LEU A 82 -9.56 -6.29 -23.55
N THR A 83 -9.22 -5.28 -22.73
CA THR A 83 -10.21 -4.48 -21.99
C THR A 83 -10.44 -3.08 -22.59
N ALA A 84 -9.55 -2.61 -23.47
CA ALA A 84 -9.62 -1.29 -24.09
C ALA A 84 -10.81 -1.05 -25.05
N GLN A 85 -11.72 -2.01 -25.21
CA GLN A 85 -12.85 -1.92 -26.15
C GLN A 85 -14.13 -1.27 -25.58
N SER A 86 -14.21 -0.92 -24.29
CA SER A 86 -15.44 -0.34 -23.72
C SER A 86 -15.26 1.10 -23.25
N ARG A 87 -15.87 2.01 -24.03
CA ARG A 87 -16.29 3.38 -23.69
C ARG A 87 -15.28 4.16 -22.84
N PHE A 88 -14.44 4.94 -23.52
CA PHE A 88 -13.68 6.05 -22.94
C PHE A 88 -14.64 6.98 -22.17
N VAL A 89 -14.88 6.70 -20.89
CA VAL A 89 -15.24 7.76 -19.95
C VAL A 89 -14.00 8.63 -19.92
N SER A 90 -14.07 9.78 -20.58
CA SER A 90 -13.03 10.80 -20.45
C SER A 90 -12.99 11.18 -18.98
N MET A 91 -12.10 10.56 -18.22
CA MET A 91 -11.69 11.05 -16.91
C MET A 91 -10.84 12.27 -17.22
N GLN A 92 -11.50 13.39 -17.49
CA GLN A 92 -10.84 14.68 -17.49
C GLN A 92 -10.55 14.99 -16.02
N THR A 93 -9.31 14.74 -15.62
CA THR A 93 -8.82 15.22 -14.33
C THR A 93 -8.85 16.73 -14.38
N HIS A 94 -9.51 17.34 -13.40
CA HIS A 94 -9.60 18.79 -13.35
C HIS A 94 -8.18 19.38 -13.19
N ALA A 95 -7.90 20.52 -13.81
CA ALA A 95 -6.57 21.15 -13.76
C ALA A 95 -6.06 21.35 -12.31
N GLY A 96 -6.95 21.58 -11.35
CA GLY A 96 -6.61 21.67 -9.92
C GLY A 96 -6.08 20.36 -9.32
N GLU A 97 -6.59 19.21 -9.75
CA GLU A 97 -6.11 17.89 -9.29
C GLU A 97 -4.71 17.61 -9.84
N TRP A 98 -4.42 18.02 -11.07
CA TRP A 98 -3.09 17.86 -11.67
C TRP A 98 -2.04 18.72 -10.96
N VAL A 99 -2.41 19.96 -10.60
CA VAL A 99 -1.55 20.85 -9.80
C VAL A 99 -1.30 20.25 -8.40
N LEU A 100 -2.34 19.73 -7.75
CA LEU A 100 -2.18 19.07 -6.45
C LEU A 100 -1.28 17.83 -6.56
N ALA A 101 -1.49 16.98 -7.56
CA ALA A 101 -0.67 15.79 -7.81
C ALA A 101 0.80 16.16 -8.06
N PHE A 102 1.06 17.24 -8.81
CA PHE A 102 2.41 17.75 -9.03
C PHE A 102 3.06 18.19 -7.71
N PHE A 103 2.38 18.99 -6.88
CA PHE A 103 2.97 19.44 -5.61
C PHE A 103 3.21 18.29 -4.62
N VAL A 104 2.26 17.35 -4.52
CA VAL A 104 2.42 16.17 -3.65
C VAL A 104 3.56 15.29 -4.15
N GLY A 105 3.61 15.01 -5.46
CA GLY A 105 4.68 14.23 -6.08
C GLY A 105 6.05 14.90 -5.95
N ALA A 106 6.12 16.22 -6.20
CA ALA A 106 7.34 17.01 -6.06
C ALA A 106 7.80 17.08 -4.61
N SER A 107 6.87 17.21 -3.64
CA SER A 107 7.20 17.18 -2.21
C SER A 107 7.76 15.82 -1.80
N LEU A 108 7.19 14.71 -2.30
CA LEU A 108 7.72 13.38 -2.03
C LEU A 108 9.10 13.20 -2.67
N LEU A 109 9.28 13.63 -3.92
CA LEU A 109 10.58 13.57 -4.59
C LEU A 109 11.63 14.40 -3.83
N ALA A 110 11.29 15.62 -3.42
CA ALA A 110 12.17 16.49 -2.64
C ALA A 110 12.57 15.84 -1.31
N LEU A 111 11.61 15.20 -0.62
CA LEU A 111 11.90 14.43 0.60
C LEU A 111 12.86 13.27 0.34
N LEU A 112 12.66 12.50 -0.73
CA LEU A 112 13.52 11.37 -1.09
C LEU A 112 14.93 11.82 -1.47
N VAL A 113 15.04 12.91 -2.24
CA VAL A 113 16.34 13.51 -2.61
C VAL A 113 17.04 14.03 -1.35
N ALA A 114 16.35 14.78 -0.50
CA ALA A 114 16.89 15.30 0.77
C ALA A 114 17.36 14.17 1.69
N ALA A 115 16.59 13.08 1.80
CA ALA A 115 16.98 11.91 2.57
C ALA A 115 18.22 11.23 1.98
N GLY A 116 18.30 11.09 0.65
CA GLY A 116 19.44 10.48 -0.02
C GLY A 116 20.74 11.28 0.13
N ILE A 117 20.69 12.60 -0.09
CA ILE A 117 21.87 13.48 0.07
C ILE A 117 22.23 13.73 1.53
N GLY A 118 21.31 13.47 2.46
CA GLY A 118 21.55 13.59 3.90
C GLY A 118 22.55 12.57 4.45
N VAL A 119 22.75 11.45 3.75
CA VAL A 119 23.69 10.40 4.13
C VAL A 119 25.12 10.86 3.87
N GLU A 120 25.92 11.07 4.93
CA GLU A 120 27.30 11.57 4.80
C GLU A 120 28.19 10.62 4.02
N ASP A 121 28.00 9.30 4.17
CA ASP A 121 28.74 8.27 3.45
C ASP A 121 28.58 8.33 1.93
N TRP A 122 27.52 8.98 1.42
CA TRP A 122 27.22 9.07 -0.02
C TRP A 122 27.69 10.38 -0.64
N LYS A 123 28.20 11.33 0.16
CA LYS A 123 28.68 12.64 -0.32
C LYS A 123 30.10 12.58 -0.89
N ASN A 124 30.92 11.66 -0.40
CA ASN A 124 32.32 11.54 -0.80
C ASN A 124 32.49 10.37 -1.79
N PRO A 125 33.14 10.59 -2.96
CA PRO A 125 33.53 9.49 -3.83
C PRO A 125 34.38 8.49 -3.06
N ARG A 126 34.02 7.19 -3.11
CA ARG A 126 34.83 6.14 -2.50
C ARG A 126 36.22 6.14 -3.14
N THR A 127 37.25 6.32 -2.32
CA THR A 127 38.66 6.29 -2.73
C THR A 127 39.11 4.91 -3.22
N ASP A 128 38.37 3.86 -2.85
CA ASP A 128 38.72 2.46 -3.12
C ASP A 128 38.03 1.89 -4.38
N ALA A 129 37.41 2.75 -5.19
CA ALA A 129 36.67 2.35 -6.39
C ALA A 129 37.53 1.57 -7.42
N ALA A 130 38.86 1.74 -7.39
CA ALA A 130 39.80 1.02 -8.25
C ALA A 130 40.03 -0.45 -7.84
N VAL A 131 39.62 -0.85 -6.63
CA VAL A 131 39.90 -2.18 -6.04
C VAL A 131 38.66 -3.08 -6.02
N VAL A 132 37.49 -2.62 -6.47
CA VAL A 132 36.31 -3.49 -6.64
C VAL A 132 36.50 -4.26 -7.95
N PRO A 133 37.03 -5.50 -7.93
CA PRO A 133 37.37 -6.19 -9.15
C PRO A 133 36.06 -6.62 -9.81
N LEU A 134 35.96 -6.41 -11.13
CA LEU A 134 34.90 -6.99 -11.98
C LEU A 134 34.83 -8.54 -11.91
N LEU A 135 35.70 -9.19 -11.11
CA LEU A 135 35.67 -10.62 -10.78
C LEU A 135 34.58 -10.99 -9.75
N ASP A 136 33.90 -10.04 -9.09
CA ASP A 136 32.68 -10.32 -8.29
C ASP A 136 31.42 -10.53 -9.15
N SER A 137 31.58 -10.63 -10.47
CA SER A 137 30.53 -10.89 -11.49
C SER A 137 29.77 -12.21 -11.30
N HIS A 138 30.16 -13.07 -10.35
CA HIS A 138 29.37 -14.24 -9.94
C HIS A 138 28.27 -13.90 -8.92
N ALA A 139 27.63 -12.72 -9.04
CA ALA A 139 26.50 -12.29 -8.21
C ALA A 139 25.36 -13.33 -8.19
N GLY A 140 25.15 -14.09 -9.26
CA GLY A 140 24.15 -15.16 -9.32
C GLY A 140 24.41 -16.30 -8.33
N ALA A 141 25.66 -16.72 -8.16
CA ALA A 141 26.04 -17.78 -7.22
C ALA A 141 25.91 -17.29 -5.77
N ALA A 142 26.36 -16.05 -5.49
CA ALA A 142 26.20 -15.41 -4.19
C ALA A 142 24.72 -15.24 -3.82
N THR A 143 23.89 -14.81 -4.76
CA THR A 143 22.44 -14.64 -4.54
C THR A 143 21.74 -15.99 -4.32
N GLY A 144 22.17 -17.05 -5.03
CA GLY A 144 21.67 -18.42 -4.80
C GLY A 144 22.00 -18.94 -3.39
N LEU A 145 23.22 -18.69 -2.92
CA LEU A 145 23.64 -18.98 -1.53
C LEU A 145 22.86 -18.13 -0.51
N ALA A 146 22.56 -16.88 -0.85
CA ALA A 146 21.73 -16.01 0.00
C ALA A 146 20.35 -16.63 0.30
N PHE A 147 19.71 -17.23 -0.71
CA PHE A 147 18.39 -17.85 -0.58
C PHE A 147 18.39 -19.16 0.22
N SER A 148 19.51 -19.88 0.28
CA SER A 148 19.64 -21.06 1.15
C SER A 148 19.84 -20.68 2.63
N GLY A 149 19.90 -19.39 2.94
CA GLY A 149 20.07 -18.86 4.30
C GLY A 149 21.50 -18.46 4.63
N VAL A 150 22.44 -18.63 3.69
CA VAL A 150 23.84 -18.20 3.88
C VAL A 150 23.95 -16.69 3.67
N ARG A 151 24.40 -15.95 4.68
CA ARG A 151 24.63 -14.50 4.59
C ARG A 151 25.93 -14.20 3.84
N VAL A 152 25.85 -14.11 2.51
CA VAL A 152 26.96 -13.76 1.62
C VAL A 152 27.43 -12.30 1.77
N ASP A 153 26.58 -11.45 2.34
CA ASP A 153 26.81 -10.03 2.59
C ASP A 153 27.62 -9.73 3.86
N ARG A 154 27.82 -10.72 4.74
CA ARG A 154 28.53 -10.58 6.03
C ARG A 154 29.43 -11.78 6.33
N LEU A 155 30.20 -12.22 5.33
CA LEU A 155 31.11 -13.37 5.46
C LEU A 155 32.30 -13.10 6.38
N ASP A 156 32.67 -11.82 6.50
CA ASP A 156 33.72 -11.21 7.31
C ASP A 156 33.42 -11.19 8.81
N GLN A 157 32.17 -11.39 9.22
CA GLN A 157 31.80 -11.47 10.64
C GLN A 157 32.33 -12.77 11.28
N GLN A 158 33.41 -12.63 12.06
CA GLN A 158 34.11 -13.74 12.72
C GLN A 158 33.44 -14.20 14.02
N ASP A 159 32.67 -13.33 14.69
CA ASP A 159 32.01 -13.66 15.95
C ASP A 159 30.84 -14.64 15.72
N PRO A 160 30.93 -15.89 16.24
CA PRO A 160 29.92 -16.92 16.02
C PRO A 160 28.56 -16.60 16.67
N VAL A 161 28.53 -15.82 17.76
CA VAL A 161 27.28 -15.46 18.45
C VAL A 161 26.50 -14.44 17.62
N LEU A 162 27.18 -13.41 17.13
CA LEU A 162 26.57 -12.42 16.24
C LEU A 162 26.17 -13.03 14.90
N ARG A 163 26.95 -14.00 14.38
CA ARG A 163 26.63 -14.72 13.15
C ARG A 163 25.39 -15.60 13.29
N ALA A 164 25.20 -16.26 14.44
CA ALA A 164 24.01 -17.06 14.72
C ALA A 164 22.74 -16.21 14.92
N GLY A 165 22.87 -14.99 15.47
CA GLY A 165 21.76 -14.05 15.65
C GLY A 165 21.28 -13.35 14.37
N MET A 166 22.05 -13.41 13.29
CA MET A 166 21.70 -12.78 12.01
C MET A 166 20.78 -13.66 11.17
N SER A 167 19.58 -13.17 10.84
CA SER A 167 18.67 -13.88 9.94
C SER A 167 19.14 -13.82 8.48
N GLY A 168 19.31 -14.98 7.83
CA GLY A 168 19.52 -15.08 6.38
C GLY A 168 18.31 -14.65 5.55
N TYR A 169 18.44 -14.67 4.22
CA TYR A 169 17.36 -14.35 3.29
C TYR A 169 16.38 -15.53 3.05
N LEU A 170 16.55 -16.64 3.77
CA LEU A 170 15.69 -17.82 3.67
C LEU A 170 14.24 -17.53 4.06
N LEU A 171 14.01 -16.76 5.13
CA LEU A 171 12.66 -16.47 5.59
C LEU A 171 11.88 -15.58 4.59
N PRO A 172 12.44 -14.45 4.10
CA PRO A 172 11.85 -13.72 2.98
C PRO A 172 11.61 -14.60 1.73
N PHE A 173 12.54 -15.49 1.39
CA PHE A 173 12.40 -16.40 0.25
C PHE A 173 11.18 -17.34 0.41
N VAL A 174 11.02 -17.96 1.58
CA VAL A 174 9.87 -18.83 1.87
C VAL A 174 8.56 -18.03 1.83
N ILE A 175 8.54 -16.82 2.40
CA ILE A 175 7.36 -15.96 2.39
C ILE A 175 6.96 -15.58 0.95
N ILE A 176 7.92 -15.22 0.11
CA ILE A 176 7.66 -14.88 -1.30
C ILE A 176 7.15 -16.11 -2.05
N SER A 177 7.71 -17.30 -1.80
CA SER A 177 7.22 -18.55 -2.40
C SER A 177 5.76 -18.83 -2.04
N MET A 178 5.39 -18.72 -0.76
CA MET A 178 3.99 -18.83 -0.32
C MET A 178 3.11 -17.74 -0.92
N HIS A 179 3.62 -16.52 -1.03
CA HIS A 179 2.90 -15.40 -1.63
C HIS A 179 2.60 -15.66 -3.12
N LEU A 180 3.58 -16.15 -3.89
CA LEU A 180 3.40 -16.51 -5.30
C LEU A 180 2.41 -17.67 -5.47
N LEU A 181 2.42 -18.66 -4.57
CA LEU A 181 1.42 -19.72 -4.56
C LEU A 181 0.01 -19.16 -4.35
N VAL A 182 -0.17 -18.28 -3.36
CA VAL A 182 -1.46 -17.63 -3.08
C VAL A 182 -1.91 -16.77 -4.26
N VAL A 183 -1.00 -16.00 -4.86
CA VAL A 183 -1.28 -15.18 -6.05
C VAL A 183 -1.72 -16.05 -7.22
N LEU A 184 -1.06 -17.19 -7.47
CA LEU A 184 -1.45 -18.12 -8.53
C LEU A 184 -2.85 -18.71 -8.30
N ILE A 185 -3.14 -19.17 -7.08
CA ILE A 185 -4.47 -19.69 -6.72
C ILE A 185 -5.53 -18.59 -6.87
N GLY A 186 -5.26 -17.39 -6.37
CA GLY A 186 -6.18 -16.24 -6.44
C GLY A 186 -6.46 -15.80 -7.87
N ALA A 187 -5.41 -15.64 -8.68
CA ALA A 187 -5.54 -15.29 -10.10
C ALA A 187 -6.29 -16.37 -10.88
N GLY A 188 -5.97 -17.64 -10.68
CA GLY A 188 -6.65 -18.76 -11.33
C GLY A 188 -8.12 -18.89 -10.95
N TYR A 189 -8.46 -18.68 -9.67
CA TYR A 189 -9.85 -18.66 -9.21
C TYR A 189 -10.64 -17.49 -9.84
N MET A 190 -10.06 -16.29 -9.89
CA MET A 190 -10.71 -15.11 -10.47
C MET A 190 -10.87 -15.20 -11.99
N ALA A 191 -9.92 -15.81 -12.69
CA ALA A 191 -9.98 -15.99 -14.14
C ALA A 191 -11.05 -17.02 -14.57
N ARG A 192 -11.57 -17.82 -13.64
CA ARG A 192 -12.58 -18.85 -13.94
C ARG A 192 -13.95 -18.20 -14.20
N THR A 193 -14.32 -18.11 -15.47
CA THR A 193 -15.67 -17.68 -15.87
C THR A 193 -16.72 -18.69 -15.38
N LYS A 194 -17.65 -18.26 -14.52
CA LYS A 194 -18.83 -19.08 -14.17
C LYS A 194 -19.71 -19.20 -15.42
N ARG A 195 -19.92 -20.43 -15.91
CA ARG A 195 -20.95 -20.69 -16.93
C ARG A 195 -22.32 -20.48 -16.28
N MET A 196 -22.96 -19.35 -16.55
CA MET A 196 -24.35 -19.13 -16.18
C MET A 196 -25.22 -20.14 -16.93
N SER A 197 -25.67 -21.18 -16.23
CA SER A 197 -26.73 -22.05 -16.70
C SER A 197 -28.00 -21.22 -16.78
N THR A 198 -28.30 -20.74 -17.99
CA THR A 198 -29.44 -19.86 -18.22
C THR A 198 -30.68 -20.74 -18.39
N SER A 199 -31.29 -21.20 -17.30
CA SER A 199 -32.66 -21.71 -17.35
C SER A 199 -33.58 -20.51 -17.60
N ARG A 200 -33.94 -20.29 -18.87
CA ARG A 200 -34.92 -19.26 -19.27
C ARG A 200 -36.31 -19.67 -18.78
N LEU A 201 -36.60 -19.38 -17.51
CA LEU A 201 -37.98 -19.24 -17.07
C LEU A 201 -38.50 -17.88 -17.55
N PRO A 202 -39.77 -17.76 -17.97
CA PRO A 202 -40.37 -16.48 -18.36
C PRO A 202 -40.25 -15.50 -17.20
N GLN A 203 -39.39 -14.49 -17.34
CA GLN A 203 -39.21 -13.46 -16.35
C GLN A 203 -40.49 -12.61 -16.31
N ARG A 204 -41.28 -12.76 -15.25
CA ARG A 204 -42.24 -11.71 -14.86
C ARG A 204 -41.42 -10.43 -14.68
N PRO A 205 -41.88 -9.27 -15.19
CA PRO A 205 -41.20 -8.00 -14.94
C PRO A 205 -41.16 -7.78 -13.42
N LEU A 206 -39.99 -8.05 -12.83
CA LEU A 206 -39.74 -7.75 -11.43
C LEU A 206 -39.82 -6.23 -11.33
N ALA A 207 -40.82 -5.73 -10.61
CA ALA A 207 -40.95 -4.32 -10.31
C ALA A 207 -39.58 -3.80 -9.83
N ALA A 208 -39.09 -2.75 -10.48
CA ALA A 208 -37.80 -2.16 -10.15
C ALA A 208 -37.72 -1.97 -8.63
N PRO A 209 -36.67 -2.49 -7.96
CA PRO A 209 -36.57 -2.38 -6.52
C PRO A 209 -36.62 -0.89 -6.16
N ARG A 210 -37.68 -0.46 -5.49
CA ARG A 210 -37.74 0.87 -4.89
C ARG A 210 -36.63 0.94 -3.86
N THR A 211 -35.52 1.57 -4.22
CA THR A 211 -34.44 1.87 -3.30
C THR A 211 -34.99 2.86 -2.30
N ASP A 212 -35.04 2.45 -1.03
CA ASP A 212 -35.51 3.33 0.03
C ASP A 212 -34.42 4.38 0.29
N ARG A 213 -34.58 5.54 -0.37
CA ARG A 213 -33.64 6.68 -0.30
C ARG A 213 -33.35 7.08 1.15
N ARG A 214 -34.33 6.93 2.06
CA ARG A 214 -34.14 7.21 3.49
C ARG A 214 -33.16 6.24 4.15
N ARG A 215 -33.23 4.95 3.83
CA ARG A 215 -32.31 3.94 4.35
C ARG A 215 -30.87 4.17 3.88
N ASN A 216 -30.66 4.53 2.63
CA ASN A 216 -29.31 4.78 2.09
C ASN A 216 -28.68 6.04 2.71
N VAL A 217 -29.49 7.09 2.94
CA VAL A 217 -29.05 8.30 3.65
C VAL A 217 -28.72 8.00 5.12
N LEU A 218 -29.50 7.14 5.78
CA LEU A 218 -29.22 6.72 7.16
C LEU A 218 -27.91 5.92 7.26
N VAL A 219 -27.70 4.92 6.39
CA VAL A 219 -26.47 4.11 6.39
C VAL A 219 -25.25 4.97 6.13
N SER A 220 -25.34 5.92 5.18
CA SER A 220 -24.23 6.82 4.88
C SER A 220 -23.93 7.79 6.01
N ALA A 221 -24.96 8.37 6.64
CA ALA A 221 -24.79 9.23 7.81
C ALA A 221 -24.11 8.48 8.97
N LEU A 222 -24.50 7.22 9.22
CA LEU A 222 -23.91 6.40 10.29
C LEU A 222 -22.46 6.03 10.03
N LEU A 223 -22.09 5.73 8.78
CA LEU A 223 -20.69 5.49 8.40
C LEU A 223 -19.83 6.73 8.61
N VAL A 224 -20.32 7.92 8.21
CA VAL A 224 -19.61 9.20 8.41
C VAL A 224 -19.46 9.51 9.89
N ILE A 225 -20.53 9.35 10.69
CA ILE A 225 -20.49 9.54 12.14
C ILE A 225 -19.48 8.60 12.79
N GLY A 226 -19.50 7.31 12.43
CA GLY A 226 -18.52 6.33 12.92
C GLY A 226 -17.09 6.68 12.54
N MET A 227 -16.86 7.22 11.33
CA MET A 227 -15.55 7.65 10.86
C MET A 227 -15.01 8.82 11.70
N VAL A 228 -15.85 9.83 11.94
CA VAL A 228 -15.50 11.00 12.76
C VAL A 228 -15.16 10.58 14.19
N ILE A 229 -15.98 9.72 14.80
CA ILE A 229 -15.77 9.24 16.16
C ILE A 229 -14.44 8.47 16.29
N ASN A 230 -14.17 7.53 15.38
CA ASN A 230 -12.92 6.76 15.41
C ASN A 230 -11.69 7.64 15.10
N LEU A 231 -11.82 8.64 14.23
CA LEU A 231 -10.73 9.59 13.93
C LEU A 231 -10.39 10.46 15.15
N VAL A 232 -11.40 10.98 15.85
CA VAL A 232 -11.20 11.75 17.09
C VAL A 232 -10.56 10.88 18.17
N ALA A 233 -10.97 9.63 18.30
CA ALA A 233 -10.37 8.68 19.25
C ALA A 233 -8.90 8.38 18.90
N ALA A 234 -8.56 8.21 17.61
CA ALA A 234 -7.18 8.05 17.17
C ALA A 234 -6.31 9.26 17.53
N ILE A 235 -6.78 10.47 17.22
CA ILE A 235 -6.06 11.72 17.52
C ILE A 235 -5.78 11.84 19.02
N LYS A 236 -6.74 11.50 19.88
CA LYS A 236 -6.52 11.48 21.33
C LYS A 236 -5.44 10.50 21.77
N MET A 237 -5.45 9.28 21.25
CA MET A 237 -4.46 8.26 21.61
C MET A 237 -3.02 8.67 21.23
N PHE A 238 -2.85 9.34 20.07
CA PHE A 238 -1.55 9.89 19.68
C PHE A 238 -1.15 11.15 20.46
N ALA A 239 -2.10 11.98 20.88
CA ALA A 239 -1.83 13.21 21.64
C ALA A 239 -1.32 12.95 23.07
N VAL A 240 -1.59 11.76 23.64
CA VAL A 240 -1.13 11.36 24.97
C VAL A 240 0.39 11.08 25.02
N VAL A 241 1.04 10.80 23.89
CA VAL A 241 2.42 10.29 23.87
C VAL A 241 3.49 11.39 23.67
N PRO A 242 3.27 12.49 22.92
CA PRO A 242 4.02 13.74 23.21
C PRO A 242 3.38 15.09 22.76
N LEU A 243 2.12 15.17 22.31
CA LEU A 243 1.60 16.35 21.57
C LEU A 243 0.74 17.35 22.38
N ARG A 244 0.79 17.29 23.72
CA ARG A 244 0.07 18.24 24.60
C ARG A 244 0.37 19.73 24.35
N PRO A 245 1.59 20.19 24.00
CA PRO A 245 1.86 21.63 23.92
C PRO A 245 1.41 22.31 22.61
N LEU A 246 1.04 21.58 21.56
CA LEU A 246 0.73 22.16 20.23
C LEU A 246 -0.75 22.51 20.02
N ILE A 247 -1.67 22.05 20.88
CA ILE A 247 -3.13 22.19 20.69
C ILE A 247 -3.73 23.29 21.58
N ALA A 248 -2.98 23.80 22.56
CA ALA A 248 -3.48 24.72 23.58
C ALA A 248 -3.73 26.16 23.09
N GLU A 249 -3.28 26.52 21.89
CA GLU A 249 -3.13 27.94 21.52
C GLU A 249 -4.14 28.50 20.50
N ASN A 250 -5.10 27.71 20.00
CA ASN A 250 -6.07 28.20 19.01
C ASN A 250 -7.54 27.97 19.37
N ARG A 251 -8.41 28.91 18.95
CA ARG A 251 -9.87 28.95 19.26
C ARG A 251 -10.66 27.71 18.81
N PHE A 252 -10.08 26.84 17.98
CA PHE A 252 -10.63 25.52 17.63
C PHE A 252 -10.53 24.49 18.77
N GLY A 253 -9.62 24.70 19.73
CA GLY A 253 -9.39 23.82 20.87
C GLY A 253 -10.58 23.71 21.83
N ALA A 254 -11.43 24.74 21.91
CA ALA A 254 -12.59 24.76 22.82
C ALA A 254 -13.76 23.86 22.36
N ALA A 255 -13.90 23.62 21.06
CA ALA A 255 -14.88 22.66 20.54
C ALA A 255 -14.37 21.21 20.68
N ILE A 256 -13.06 21.03 20.47
CA ILE A 256 -12.36 19.76 20.65
C ILE A 256 -12.27 19.37 22.13
N SER A 257 -12.19 20.34 23.05
CA SER A 257 -12.16 20.11 24.50
C SER A 257 -13.49 19.58 25.06
N LYS A 258 -14.65 19.98 24.51
CA LYS A 258 -15.93 19.37 24.89
C LYS A 258 -16.05 17.90 24.45
N LEU A 259 -15.46 17.55 23.30
CA LEU A 259 -15.27 16.16 22.88
C LEU A 259 -14.16 15.49 23.70
N TRP A 260 -13.25 16.26 24.31
CA TRP A 260 -12.15 15.79 25.15
C TRP A 260 -12.66 15.11 26.42
N ASP A 261 -13.75 15.60 27.00
CA ASP A 261 -14.37 15.07 28.23
C ASP A 261 -15.26 13.84 28.02
N LEU A 262 -15.59 13.48 26.77
CA LEU A 262 -16.49 12.36 26.45
C LEU A 262 -15.82 10.98 26.57
N ILE A 263 -14.48 10.91 26.69
CA ILE A 263 -13.70 9.66 26.73
C ILE A 263 -12.89 9.64 28.04
N PRO A 264 -12.97 8.56 28.84
CA PRO A 264 -12.38 8.52 30.18
C PRO A 264 -10.85 8.73 30.16
N PRO A 265 -10.28 9.39 31.18
CA PRO A 265 -8.85 9.66 31.27
C PRO A 265 -8.05 8.37 31.50
N LEU A 266 -7.38 7.91 30.44
CA LEU A 266 -6.51 6.74 30.41
C LEU A 266 -5.12 7.12 30.94
N ASN A 267 -4.94 7.26 32.26
CA ASN A 267 -3.71 7.83 32.84
C ASN A 267 -2.75 6.80 33.47
N THR A 268 -3.02 5.49 33.34
CA THR A 268 -2.31 4.43 34.07
C THR A 268 -1.68 3.34 33.20
N ALA A 269 -1.64 3.51 31.88
CA ALA A 269 -1.21 2.47 30.93
C ALA A 269 0.16 2.76 30.30
N PRO A 270 0.88 1.72 29.81
CA PRO A 270 2.18 1.91 29.19
C PRO A 270 2.07 2.63 27.83
N GLN A 271 3.07 3.46 27.50
CA GLN A 271 3.07 4.34 26.32
C GLN A 271 2.87 3.59 24.98
N TRP A 272 3.37 2.36 24.86
CA TRP A 272 3.19 1.54 23.66
C TRP A 272 1.72 1.24 23.36
N ALA A 273 0.90 1.04 24.40
CA ALA A 273 -0.52 0.68 24.22
C ALA A 273 -1.31 1.81 23.53
N PHE A 274 -0.98 3.08 23.82
CA PHE A 274 -1.62 4.24 23.19
C PHE A 274 -1.33 4.32 21.68
N VAL A 275 -0.09 4.06 21.27
CA VAL A 275 0.29 4.05 19.84
C VAL A 275 -0.45 2.95 19.08
N PHE A 276 -0.51 1.74 19.65
CA PHE A 276 -1.24 0.61 19.05
C PHE A 276 -2.76 0.87 18.99
N LEU A 277 -3.35 1.42 20.05
CA LEU A 277 -4.77 1.78 20.07
C LEU A 277 -5.10 2.87 19.03
N GLY A 278 -4.23 3.88 18.88
CA GLY A 278 -4.37 4.92 17.86
C GLY A 278 -4.32 4.37 16.43
N LEU A 279 -3.41 3.44 16.15
CA LEU A 279 -3.33 2.75 14.85
C LEU A 279 -4.57 1.88 14.59
N LEU A 280 -5.10 1.20 15.61
CA LEU A 280 -6.32 0.39 15.47
C LEU A 280 -7.56 1.26 15.19
N PHE A 281 -7.64 2.46 15.78
CA PHE A 281 -8.70 3.42 15.43
C PHE A 281 -8.60 3.94 13.99
N LEU A 282 -7.38 4.22 13.50
CA LEU A 282 -7.15 4.56 12.08
C LEU A 282 -7.50 3.38 11.15
N ALA A 283 -7.19 2.15 11.56
CA ALA A 283 -7.61 0.96 10.83
C ALA A 283 -9.14 0.84 10.76
N ASN A 284 -9.85 1.19 11.83
CA ASN A 284 -11.32 1.20 11.84
C ASN A 284 -11.89 2.27 10.90
N VAL A 285 -11.26 3.46 10.82
CA VAL A 285 -11.58 4.50 9.83
C VAL A 285 -11.40 3.99 8.40
N MET A 286 -10.27 3.33 8.11
CA MET A 286 -10.02 2.75 6.78
C MET A 286 -11.01 1.64 6.44
N LEU A 287 -11.36 0.79 7.41
CA LEU A 287 -12.34 -0.28 7.20
C LEU A 287 -13.76 0.26 6.99
N LEU A 288 -14.14 1.37 7.62
CA LEU A 288 -15.41 2.07 7.34
C LEU A 288 -15.45 2.60 5.89
N VAL A 289 -14.32 3.10 5.39
CA VAL A 289 -14.16 3.51 3.97
C VAL A 289 -14.20 2.29 3.05
N VAL A 290 -13.59 1.17 3.45
CA VAL A 290 -13.66 -0.07 2.68
C VAL A 290 -15.08 -0.63 2.67
N VAL A 291 -15.85 -0.58 3.77
CA VAL A 291 -17.27 -0.98 3.80
C VAL A 291 -18.12 -0.14 2.86
N TRP A 292 -17.82 1.16 2.73
CA TRP A 292 -18.49 2.04 1.77
C TRP A 292 -18.39 1.51 0.34
N ASN A 293 -17.27 0.89 -0.02
CA ASN A 293 -17.00 0.42 -1.38
C ASN A 293 -17.19 -1.10 -1.56
N TRP A 294 -16.92 -1.90 -0.52
CA TRP A 294 -16.80 -3.36 -0.50
C TRP A 294 -17.49 -3.96 0.74
N GLN A 295 -18.79 -4.26 0.60
CA GLN A 295 -19.67 -4.56 1.74
C GLN A 295 -19.42 -5.88 2.48
N LYS A 296 -18.84 -6.93 1.87
CA LYS A 296 -18.71 -8.25 2.52
C LYS A 296 -17.52 -8.31 3.50
N TRP A 297 -16.34 -7.91 3.05
CA TRP A 297 -15.10 -8.05 3.83
C TRP A 297 -14.89 -6.92 4.84
N GLY A 298 -15.37 -5.72 4.53
CA GLY A 298 -15.26 -4.60 5.46
C GLY A 298 -16.07 -4.80 6.75
N VAL A 299 -17.21 -5.51 6.71
CA VAL A 299 -18.05 -5.76 7.90
C VAL A 299 -17.36 -6.74 8.87
N ILE A 300 -16.67 -7.76 8.34
CA ILE A 300 -15.87 -8.69 9.16
C ILE A 300 -14.72 -7.94 9.85
N GLY A 301 -14.03 -7.08 9.10
CA GLY A 301 -12.98 -6.22 9.65
C GLY A 301 -13.48 -5.28 10.74
N LEU A 302 -14.67 -4.68 10.56
CA LEU A 302 -15.30 -3.76 11.52
C LEU A 302 -15.61 -4.40 12.89
N VAL A 303 -15.78 -5.73 12.94
CA VAL A 303 -16.00 -6.46 14.21
C VAL A 303 -14.67 -6.92 14.81
N LEU A 304 -13.72 -7.34 13.97
CA LEU A 304 -12.43 -7.86 14.43
C LEU A 304 -11.58 -6.78 15.10
N VAL A 305 -11.56 -5.56 14.57
CA VAL A 305 -10.73 -4.46 15.09
C VAL A 305 -11.11 -4.06 16.52
N PRO A 306 -12.39 -3.85 16.88
CA PRO A 306 -12.80 -3.59 18.26
C PRO A 306 -12.48 -4.73 19.24
N LEU A 307 -12.54 -5.99 18.78
CA LEU A 307 -12.13 -7.14 19.61
C LEU A 307 -10.62 -7.13 19.88
N ILE A 308 -9.81 -6.80 18.88
CA ILE A 308 -8.36 -6.63 19.03
C ILE A 308 -8.06 -5.45 19.95
N GLN A 309 -8.77 -4.33 19.83
CA GLN A 309 -8.63 -3.19 20.74
C GLN A 309 -8.89 -3.59 22.20
N ALA A 310 -9.98 -4.33 22.46
CA ALA A 310 -10.29 -4.81 23.80
C ALA A 310 -9.25 -5.80 24.34
N TRP A 311 -8.71 -6.67 23.48
CA TRP A 311 -7.63 -7.58 23.85
C TRP A 311 -6.35 -6.83 24.22
N VAL A 312 -5.94 -5.83 23.41
CA VAL A 312 -4.78 -4.97 23.70
C VAL A 312 -4.97 -4.22 25.01
N MET A 313 -6.17 -3.71 25.28
CA MET A 313 -6.45 -3.03 26.54
C MET A 313 -6.44 -3.96 27.77
N SER A 314 -6.88 -5.22 27.59
CA SER A 314 -6.79 -6.25 28.63
C SER A 314 -5.33 -6.53 29.02
N GLN A 315 -4.44 -6.67 28.03
CA GLN A 315 -3.02 -6.90 28.26
C GLN A 315 -2.29 -5.67 28.85
N ALA A 316 -2.78 -4.47 28.56
CA ALA A 316 -2.19 -3.22 29.02
C ALA A 316 -2.68 -2.77 30.41
N GLY A 317 -3.51 -3.57 31.10
CA GLY A 317 -3.93 -3.33 32.48
C GLY A 317 -5.00 -2.24 32.66
N PHE A 318 -5.79 -1.94 31.62
CA PHE A 318 -6.88 -0.96 31.72
C PHE A 318 -8.03 -1.43 32.61
N ARG A 319 -8.73 -0.50 33.26
CA ARG A 319 -9.93 -0.83 34.06
C ARG A 319 -11.03 -1.35 33.15
N ALA A 320 -11.85 -2.29 33.64
CA ALA A 320 -12.96 -2.86 32.88
C ALA A 320 -13.95 -1.81 32.33
N VAL A 321 -14.12 -0.70 33.05
CA VAL A 321 -14.98 0.43 32.65
C VAL A 321 -14.42 1.13 31.39
N ASP A 322 -13.10 1.31 31.32
CA ASP A 322 -12.43 1.97 30.20
C ASP A 322 -12.43 1.08 28.94
N ILE A 323 -12.26 -0.24 29.14
CA ILE A 323 -12.39 -1.26 28.08
C ILE A 323 -13.81 -1.25 27.52
N GLY A 324 -14.83 -1.22 28.39
CA GLY A 324 -16.23 -1.17 27.99
C GLY A 324 -16.59 0.10 27.21
N GLY A 325 -16.09 1.26 27.64
CA GLY A 325 -16.28 2.53 26.94
C GLY A 325 -15.68 2.55 25.54
N ASN A 326 -14.46 2.02 25.38
CA ASN A 326 -13.78 1.95 24.08
C ASN A 326 -14.48 0.95 23.13
N LEU A 327 -14.87 -0.22 23.65
CA LEU A 327 -15.60 -1.22 22.87
C LEU A 327 -16.95 -0.68 22.39
N ALA A 328 -17.66 0.10 23.21
CA ALA A 328 -18.91 0.74 22.82
C ALA A 328 -18.70 1.76 21.67
N ILE A 329 -17.63 2.57 21.75
CA ILE A 329 -17.28 3.53 20.70
C ILE A 329 -17.00 2.84 19.36
N GLY A 330 -16.31 1.69 19.38
CA GLY A 330 -16.01 0.91 18.19
C GLY A 330 -17.19 0.11 17.63
N LEU A 331 -17.98 -0.54 18.49
CA LEU A 331 -19.03 -1.49 18.07
C LEU A 331 -20.42 -0.89 17.86
N VAL A 332 -20.78 0.21 18.53
CA VAL A 332 -22.11 0.83 18.38
C VAL A 332 -22.45 1.16 16.92
N PRO A 333 -21.58 1.86 16.14
CA PRO A 333 -21.86 2.10 14.73
C PRO A 333 -21.93 0.81 13.91
N VAL A 334 -21.11 -0.20 14.24
CA VAL A 334 -21.08 -1.52 13.58
C VAL A 334 -22.41 -2.25 13.76
N ILE A 335 -22.90 -2.34 15.00
CA ILE A 335 -24.15 -3.02 15.37
C ILE A 335 -25.33 -2.35 14.67
N LEU A 336 -25.35 -1.01 14.62
CA LEU A 336 -26.42 -0.26 13.97
C LEU A 336 -26.41 -0.46 12.44
N ILE A 337 -25.23 -0.51 11.83
CA ILE A 337 -25.06 -0.83 10.40
C ILE A 337 -25.54 -2.27 10.11
N ILE A 338 -25.13 -3.25 10.92
CA ILE A 338 -25.56 -4.65 10.78
C ILE A 338 -27.07 -4.77 10.98
N ALA A 339 -27.65 -4.12 11.98
CA ALA A 339 -29.11 -4.12 12.21
C ALA A 339 -29.88 -3.49 11.03
N LEU A 340 -29.36 -2.41 10.43
CA LEU A 340 -29.95 -1.81 9.22
C LEU A 340 -29.80 -2.70 7.99
N LEU A 341 -28.71 -3.47 7.89
CA LEU A 341 -28.51 -4.46 6.83
C LEU A 341 -29.43 -5.68 7.01
N CYS A 342 -29.65 -6.13 8.25
CA CYS A 342 -30.46 -7.30 8.58
C CYS A 342 -31.98 -7.02 8.67
N SER A 343 -32.40 -5.77 8.92
CA SER A 343 -33.82 -5.41 9.04
C SER A 343 -34.59 -5.36 7.70
N GLY A 344 -33.91 -5.53 6.56
CA GLY A 344 -34.54 -5.57 5.25
C GLY A 344 -35.17 -6.93 4.93
N LYS A 345 -36.50 -7.03 4.90
CA LYS A 345 -37.28 -8.20 4.40
C LYS A 345 -37.14 -8.51 2.90
N ARG A 346 -36.08 -8.06 2.21
CA ARG A 346 -35.89 -8.28 0.78
C ARG A 346 -34.43 -8.56 0.50
N PRO A 347 -34.12 -9.37 -0.54
CA PRO A 347 -32.77 -9.84 -0.83
C PRO A 347 -31.82 -8.66 -0.73
N THR A 348 -31.01 -8.67 0.32
CA THR A 348 -29.88 -7.76 0.43
C THR A 348 -29.07 -7.94 -0.86
N MET A 349 -28.39 -6.90 -1.35
CA MET A 349 -27.50 -7.01 -2.53
C MET A 349 -26.55 -8.23 -2.46
N TRP A 350 -26.33 -8.78 -1.26
CA TRP A 350 -25.78 -10.11 -1.00
C TRP A 350 -26.30 -11.24 -1.89
N SER A 351 -27.61 -11.30 -2.21
CA SER A 351 -28.18 -12.34 -3.08
C SER A 351 -28.08 -12.01 -4.57
N GLN A 352 -27.70 -10.79 -4.93
CA GLN A 352 -27.44 -10.41 -6.33
C GLN A 352 -25.94 -10.50 -6.68
N MET A 353 -25.10 -10.91 -5.72
CA MET A 353 -23.66 -11.06 -5.87
C MET A 353 -23.19 -12.53 -5.77
N GLU A 354 -24.11 -13.51 -5.82
CA GLU A 354 -23.78 -14.93 -6.08
C GLU A 354 -23.84 -15.25 -7.57
#